data_AF-A0A2R6EDV5-F1
#
_entry.id   AF-A0A2R6EDV5-F1
#
_cell.length_a   1.000
_cell.length_b   1.000
_cell.length_c   1.000
_cell.angle_alpha   90.00
_cell.angle_beta   90.00
_cell.angle_gamma   90.00
#
_symmetry.space_group_name_H-M   'P 1'
#
loop_
_entity.id
_entity.type
_entity.pdbx_description
1 polymer ?
#
loop_
_entity_poly.entity_id
_entity_poly.type
_entity_poly.pdbx_seq_one_letter_code
_entity_poly.pdbx_strand_id
1 'polypeptide(L)'
;MAVVSGTALVLYPLGPGFWRLFLALVAIFSFYFAFSGYRVLSRKRPADEPTGVDWGAVGLFGVASAGLVVMGGLLFRSGNGFAPVLLVFGGIGVVFAGTDLRSFRGETDPGAWVGQHVVRMGAGYIATVSAFSAVNFLFLPPVLRWLWPTLLGTPLLVYFQRKYESRFAPG
;
A
#
# COMPACT_ATOMS: atom_id res chain seq x y z
N MET A 1 -10.59 4.57 -6.76
CA MET A 1 -9.84 3.39 -6.28
C MET A 1 -10.69 2.13 -6.21
N ALA A 2 -11.86 2.13 -5.55
CA ALA A 2 -12.69 0.92 -5.42
C ALA A 2 -13.06 0.25 -6.75
N VAL A 3 -13.57 1.03 -7.73
CA VAL A 3 -13.93 0.51 -9.06
C VAL A 3 -12.73 -0.14 -9.75
N VAL A 4 -11.60 0.57 -9.82
CA VAL A 4 -10.36 0.07 -10.46
C VAL A 4 -9.84 -1.20 -9.79
N SER A 5 -9.94 -1.28 -8.47
CA SER A 5 -9.46 -2.45 -7.72
C SER A 5 -10.40 -3.64 -7.92
N GLY A 6 -11.71 -3.39 -7.89
CA GLY A 6 -12.73 -4.40 -8.15
C GLY A 6 -12.61 -4.98 -9.56
N THR A 7 -12.41 -4.13 -10.59
CA THR A 7 -12.23 -4.62 -11.96
C THR A 7 -10.95 -5.44 -12.11
N ALA A 8 -9.83 -5.03 -11.50
CA ALA A 8 -8.60 -5.81 -11.53
C ALA A 8 -8.77 -7.21 -10.91
N LEU A 9 -9.49 -7.31 -9.79
CA LEU A 9 -9.80 -8.58 -9.15
C LEU A 9 -10.70 -9.48 -10.00
N VAL A 10 -11.70 -8.91 -10.68
CA VAL A 10 -12.60 -9.64 -11.59
C VAL A 10 -11.87 -10.14 -12.84
N LEU A 11 -10.92 -9.38 -13.37
CA LEU A 11 -10.18 -9.75 -14.58
C LEU A 11 -9.21 -10.92 -14.38
N TYR A 12 -8.77 -11.19 -13.15
CA TYR A 12 -7.88 -12.32 -12.87
C TYR A 12 -8.52 -13.69 -13.18
N PRO A 13 -9.67 -14.08 -12.61
CA PRO A 13 -10.29 -15.37 -12.88
C PRO A 13 -10.75 -15.54 -14.34
N LEU A 14 -11.06 -14.44 -15.05
CA LEU A 14 -11.44 -14.47 -16.47
C LEU A 14 -10.28 -14.79 -17.43
N GLY A 15 -9.04 -14.78 -16.95
CA GLY A 15 -7.87 -15.08 -17.75
C GLY A 15 -6.65 -15.20 -16.86
N PRO A 16 -6.52 -16.25 -16.05
CA PRO A 16 -5.46 -16.35 -15.05
C PRO A 16 -4.09 -16.32 -15.71
N GLY A 17 -3.18 -15.53 -15.14
CA GLY A 17 -1.81 -15.39 -15.64
C GLY A 17 -0.98 -14.48 -14.74
N PHE A 18 0.35 -14.55 -14.90
CA PHE A 18 1.29 -13.82 -14.04
C PHE A 18 0.96 -12.33 -13.90
N TRP A 19 0.76 -11.63 -15.03
CA TRP A 19 0.51 -10.20 -15.03
C TRP A 19 -0.81 -9.82 -14.38
N ARG A 20 -1.88 -10.60 -14.61
CA ARG A 20 -3.19 -10.36 -14.00
C ARG A 20 -3.18 -10.67 -12.52
N LEU A 21 -2.46 -11.70 -12.09
CA LEU A 21 -2.24 -11.97 -10.67
C LEU A 21 -1.48 -10.82 -10.01
N PHE A 22 -0.36 -10.38 -10.60
CA PHE A 22 0.41 -9.23 -10.11
C PHE A 22 -0.46 -7.97 -9.97
N LEU A 23 -1.26 -7.63 -10.99
CA LEU A 23 -2.17 -6.48 -10.95
C LEU A 23 -3.27 -6.64 -9.91
N ALA A 24 -3.82 -7.85 -9.73
CA ALA A 24 -4.81 -8.14 -8.68
C ALA A 24 -4.22 -7.92 -7.27
N LEU A 25 -2.98 -8.37 -7.03
CA LEU A 25 -2.29 -8.16 -5.75
C LEU A 25 -1.97 -6.67 -5.52
N VAL A 26 -1.50 -5.96 -6.54
CA VAL A 26 -1.23 -4.51 -6.46
C VAL A 26 -2.53 -3.68 -6.32
N ALA A 27 -3.64 -4.17 -6.85
CA ALA A 27 -4.96 -3.57 -6.64
C ALA A 27 -5.38 -3.64 -5.16
N ILE A 28 -5.24 -4.80 -4.52
CA ILE A 28 -5.46 -4.95 -3.07
C ILE A 28 -4.52 -4.02 -2.30
N PHE A 29 -3.24 -3.99 -2.68
CA PHE A 29 -2.22 -3.15 -2.05
C PHE A 29 -2.58 -1.66 -2.07
N SER A 30 -2.89 -1.12 -3.24
CA SER A 30 -3.22 0.30 -3.41
C SER A 30 -4.58 0.66 -2.81
N PHE A 31 -5.58 -0.21 -2.94
CA PHE A 31 -6.88 -0.03 -2.29
C PHE A 31 -6.75 0.05 -0.78
N TYR A 32 -5.95 -0.84 -0.17
CA TYR A 32 -5.79 -0.88 1.28
C TYR A 32 -5.23 0.44 1.84
N PHE A 33 -4.30 1.10 1.14
CA PHE A 33 -3.80 2.40 1.57
C PHE A 33 -4.89 3.49 1.57
N ALA A 34 -5.71 3.56 0.53
CA ALA A 34 -6.83 4.49 0.49
C ALA A 34 -7.90 4.15 1.55
N PHE A 35 -8.26 2.87 1.65
CA PHE A 35 -9.23 2.36 2.62
C PHE A 35 -8.79 2.65 4.05
N SER A 36 -7.57 2.25 4.40
CA SER A 36 -7.07 2.38 5.76
C SER A 36 -6.77 3.84 6.11
N GLY A 37 -6.35 4.66 5.16
CA GLY A 37 -6.24 6.12 5.33
C GLY A 37 -7.58 6.74 5.71
N TYR A 38 -8.66 6.33 5.06
CA TYR A 38 -10.02 6.75 5.42
C TYR A 38 -10.44 6.22 6.81
N ARG A 39 -10.21 4.92 7.08
CA ARG A 39 -10.62 4.27 8.33
C ARG A 39 -9.89 4.77 9.58
N VAL A 40 -8.69 5.33 9.43
CA VAL A 40 -8.02 6.03 10.53
C VAL A 40 -8.83 7.24 11.01
N LEU A 41 -9.57 7.92 10.12
CA LEU A 41 -10.40 9.06 10.52
C LEU A 41 -11.65 8.66 11.33
N SER A 42 -12.11 7.43 11.19
CA SER A 42 -13.19 6.87 12.01
C SER A 42 -12.71 6.29 13.35
N ARG A 43 -11.40 6.34 13.61
CA ARG A 43 -10.77 5.83 14.84
C ARG A 43 -9.93 6.91 15.52
N LYS A 44 -10.44 8.14 15.51
CA LYS A 44 -9.71 9.30 16.05
C LYS A 44 -9.80 9.40 17.55
N ARG A 45 -10.89 8.87 18.14
CA ARG A 45 -11.12 8.93 19.58
C ARG A 45 -10.51 7.68 20.21
N PRO A 46 -9.97 7.78 21.44
CA PRO A 46 -9.38 6.62 22.13
C PRO A 46 -10.33 5.42 22.29
N ALA A 47 -11.65 5.67 22.37
CA ALA A 47 -12.67 4.62 22.49
C ALA A 47 -13.04 3.95 21.15
N ASP A 48 -12.58 4.48 20.02
CA ASP A 48 -12.95 3.97 18.69
C ASP A 48 -12.00 2.81 18.29
N GLU A 49 -12.46 1.58 18.43
CA GLU A 49 -11.66 0.38 18.14
C GLU A 49 -11.73 -0.06 16.66
N PRO A 50 -10.72 -0.84 16.18
CA PRO A 50 -10.80 -1.53 14.90
C PRO A 50 -11.98 -2.50 14.85
N THR A 51 -12.75 -2.41 13.76
CA THR A 51 -13.89 -3.29 13.50
C THR A 51 -13.47 -4.55 12.74
N GLY A 52 -14.37 -5.54 12.63
CA GLY A 52 -14.10 -6.76 11.84
C GLY A 52 -13.71 -6.49 10.37
N VAL A 53 -14.20 -5.39 9.78
CA VAL A 53 -13.81 -4.98 8.42
C VAL A 53 -12.35 -4.54 8.36
N ASP A 54 -11.84 -3.87 9.39
CA ASP A 54 -10.43 -3.45 9.46
C ASP A 54 -9.51 -4.68 9.56
N TRP A 55 -9.89 -5.65 10.40
CA TRP A 55 -9.19 -6.93 10.54
C TRP A 55 -9.17 -7.74 9.24
N GLY A 56 -10.32 -7.86 8.56
CA GLY A 56 -10.40 -8.51 7.25
C GLY A 56 -9.54 -7.81 6.20
N ALA A 57 -9.57 -6.47 6.18
CA ALA A 57 -8.80 -5.67 5.22
C ALA A 57 -7.28 -5.80 5.43
N VAL A 58 -6.79 -5.71 6.68
CA VAL A 58 -5.35 -5.87 6.97
C VAL A 58 -4.88 -7.30 6.71
N GLY A 59 -5.72 -8.30 7.01
CA GLY A 59 -5.43 -9.70 6.70
C GLY A 59 -5.29 -9.94 5.20
N LEU A 60 -6.26 -9.49 4.41
CA LEU A 60 -6.23 -9.59 2.94
C LEU A 60 -5.03 -8.85 2.35
N PHE A 61 -4.74 -7.65 2.84
CA PHE A 61 -3.58 -6.87 2.44
C PHE A 61 -2.26 -7.56 2.78
N GLY A 62 -2.14 -8.13 3.99
CA GLY A 62 -0.97 -8.88 4.42
C GLY A 62 -0.73 -10.12 3.56
N VAL A 63 -1.78 -10.90 3.26
CA VAL A 63 -1.70 -12.05 2.35
C VAL A 63 -1.28 -11.62 0.95
N ALA A 64 -1.88 -10.56 0.41
CA ALA A 64 -1.52 -10.06 -0.91
C ALA A 64 -0.06 -9.58 -0.98
N SER A 65 0.40 -8.88 0.07
CA SER A 65 1.77 -8.39 0.18
C SER A 65 2.78 -9.52 0.33
N ALA A 66 2.48 -10.54 1.14
CA ALA A 66 3.28 -11.76 1.23
C ALA A 66 3.33 -12.50 -0.12
N GLY A 67 2.20 -12.56 -0.85
CA GLY A 67 2.14 -13.09 -2.21
C GLY A 67 3.09 -12.36 -3.17
N LEU A 68 3.15 -11.03 -3.11
CA LEU A 68 4.12 -10.24 -3.88
C LEU A 68 5.56 -10.56 -3.49
N VAL A 69 5.88 -10.70 -2.20
CA VAL A 69 7.23 -11.09 -1.74
C VAL A 69 7.62 -12.46 -2.27
N VAL A 70 6.73 -13.45 -2.16
CA VAL A 70 6.97 -14.82 -2.66
C VAL A 70 7.20 -14.81 -4.16
N MET A 71 6.31 -14.18 -4.93
CA MET A 71 6.46 -14.04 -6.39
C MET A 71 7.76 -13.30 -6.76
N GLY A 72 8.10 -12.23 -6.05
CA GLY A 72 9.33 -11.48 -6.22
C GLY A 72 10.58 -12.33 -5.96
N GLY A 73 10.56 -13.14 -4.89
CA GLY A 73 11.65 -14.07 -4.57
C GLY A 73 11.81 -15.17 -5.62
N LEU A 74 10.72 -15.68 -6.19
CA LEU A 74 10.76 -16.64 -7.30
C LEU A 74 11.37 -16.01 -8.56
N LEU A 75 10.97 -14.78 -8.91
CA LEU A 75 11.55 -14.04 -10.03
C LEU A 75 13.03 -13.70 -9.82
N PHE A 76 13.41 -13.38 -8.58
CA PHE A 76 14.80 -13.09 -8.26
C PHE A 76 15.70 -14.30 -8.50
N ARG A 77 15.26 -15.50 -8.09
CA ARG A 77 15.99 -16.75 -8.33
C ARG A 77 16.13 -17.12 -9.80
N SER A 78 15.19 -16.73 -10.65
CA SER A 78 15.27 -16.95 -12.10
C SER A 78 16.04 -15.84 -12.84
N GLY A 79 16.64 -14.88 -12.12
CA GLY A 79 17.37 -13.76 -12.73
C GLY A 79 16.47 -12.75 -13.44
N ASN A 80 15.17 -12.74 -13.14
CA ASN A 80 14.22 -11.86 -13.82
C ASN A 80 14.32 -10.43 -13.28
N GLY A 81 14.59 -9.48 -14.19
CA GLY A 81 14.75 -8.06 -13.85
C GLY A 81 13.50 -7.35 -13.28
N PHE A 82 12.32 -7.98 -13.30
CA PHE A 82 11.10 -7.44 -12.69
C PHE A 82 10.97 -7.77 -11.19
N ALA A 83 11.81 -8.68 -10.67
CA ALA A 83 11.81 -9.06 -9.25
C ALA A 83 11.86 -7.88 -8.26
N PRO A 84 12.69 -6.82 -8.48
CA PRO A 84 12.76 -5.69 -7.55
C PRO A 84 11.41 -5.00 -7.34
N VAL A 85 10.56 -4.91 -8.38
CA VAL A 85 9.24 -4.27 -8.28
C VAL A 85 8.35 -5.02 -7.28
N LEU A 86 8.29 -6.35 -7.40
CA LEU A 86 7.48 -7.19 -6.52
C LEU A 86 8.02 -7.19 -5.10
N LEU A 87 9.35 -7.25 -4.93
CA LEU A 87 9.99 -7.25 -3.61
C LEU A 87 9.79 -5.92 -2.89
N VAL A 88 9.88 -4.78 -3.60
CA VAL A 88 9.66 -3.46 -2.99
C VAL A 88 8.19 -3.27 -2.59
N PHE A 89 7.23 -3.54 -3.48
CA PHE A 89 5.81 -3.41 -3.10
C PHE A 89 5.42 -4.42 -2.02
N GLY A 90 5.80 -5.68 -2.17
CA GLY A 90 5.54 -6.71 -1.17
C GLY A 90 6.16 -6.39 0.19
N GLY A 91 7.42 -5.93 0.20
CA GLY A 91 8.14 -5.55 1.41
C GLY A 91 7.48 -4.37 2.13
N ILE A 92 7.15 -3.29 1.39
CA ILE A 92 6.38 -2.16 1.94
C ILE A 92 5.06 -2.66 2.53
N GLY A 93 4.35 -3.52 1.80
CA GLY A 93 3.05 -4.02 2.23
C GLY A 93 3.12 -4.88 3.49
N VAL A 94 4.11 -5.76 3.60
CA VAL A 94 4.35 -6.57 4.81
C VAL A 94 4.67 -5.69 6.01
N VAL A 95 5.49 -4.64 5.84
CA VAL A 95 5.79 -3.68 6.91
C VAL A 95 4.51 -3.00 7.39
N PHE A 96 3.70 -2.46 6.47
CA PHE A 96 2.45 -1.79 6.83
C PHE A 96 1.41 -2.73 7.45
N ALA A 97 1.29 -3.96 6.95
CA ALA A 97 0.41 -4.97 7.55
C ALA A 97 0.85 -5.29 8.99
N GLY A 98 2.15 -5.42 9.21
CA GLY A 98 2.72 -5.66 10.54
C GLY A 98 2.56 -4.48 11.49
N THR A 99 2.68 -3.23 11.03
CA THR A 99 2.44 -2.05 11.86
C THR A 99 0.97 -1.94 12.25
N ASP A 100 0.06 -2.23 11.32
CA ASP A 100 -1.38 -2.16 11.56
C ASP A 100 -1.87 -3.25 12.49
N LEU A 101 -1.42 -4.49 12.32
CA LEU A 101 -1.75 -5.59 13.22
C LEU A 101 -1.29 -5.31 14.66
N ARG A 102 -0.15 -4.64 14.84
CA ARG A 102 0.31 -4.20 16.16
C ARG A 102 -0.55 -3.05 16.69
N SER A 103 -0.81 -2.05 15.87
CA SER A 103 -1.63 -0.89 16.23
C SER A 103 -3.07 -1.26 16.56
N PHE A 104 -3.63 -2.34 15.99
CA PHE A 104 -5.00 -2.76 16.25
C PHE A 104 -5.15 -3.54 17.56
N ARG A 105 -4.03 -3.99 18.14
CA ARG A 105 -3.99 -4.74 19.41
C ARG A 105 -3.57 -3.88 20.61
N GLY A 106 -3.10 -2.66 20.35
CA GLY A 106 -2.59 -1.75 21.37
C GLY A 106 -3.32 -0.41 21.34
N GLU A 107 -3.08 0.39 22.36
CA GLU A 107 -3.53 1.77 22.39
C GLU A 107 -2.72 2.61 21.39
N THR A 108 -3.39 3.58 20.78
CA THR A 108 -2.74 4.54 19.88
C THR A 108 -2.66 5.90 20.53
N ASP A 109 -1.51 6.56 20.39
CA ASP A 109 -1.31 7.88 20.98
C ASP A 109 -2.35 8.89 20.47
N PRO A 110 -2.86 9.76 21.35
CA PRO A 110 -3.72 10.86 20.93
C PRO A 110 -3.07 11.66 19.79
N GLY A 111 -3.79 11.83 18.68
CA GLY A 111 -3.31 12.58 17.51
C GLY A 111 -2.49 11.78 16.49
N ALA A 112 -2.09 10.53 16.79
CA ALA A 112 -1.37 9.67 15.84
C ALA A 112 -2.13 9.43 14.51
N TRP A 113 -3.45 9.60 14.54
CA TRP A 113 -4.31 9.50 13.36
C TRP A 113 -3.92 10.47 12.23
N VAL A 114 -3.34 11.63 12.52
CA VAL A 114 -2.95 12.63 11.51
C VAL A 114 -1.84 12.07 10.62
N GLY A 115 -0.75 11.63 11.25
CA GLY A 115 0.39 11.03 10.56
C GLY A 115 -0.02 9.79 9.78
N GLN A 116 -0.77 8.90 10.43
CA GLN A 116 -1.27 7.69 9.80
C GLN A 116 -2.15 8.01 8.56
N HIS A 117 -3.05 8.99 8.64
CA HIS A 117 -3.89 9.38 7.51
C HIS A 117 -3.04 9.92 6.35
N VAL A 118 -2.11 10.84 6.62
CA VAL A 118 -1.22 11.43 5.62
C VAL A 118 -0.38 10.36 4.93
N VAL A 119 0.27 9.50 5.72
CA VAL A 119 1.11 8.42 5.20
C VAL A 119 0.31 7.46 4.34
N ARG A 120 -0.87 7.01 4.80
CA ARG A 120 -1.70 6.04 4.07
C ARG A 120 -2.25 6.63 2.78
N MET A 121 -2.82 7.84 2.82
CA MET A 121 -3.32 8.49 1.60
C MET A 121 -2.19 8.79 0.61
N GLY A 122 -1.04 9.26 1.10
CA GLY A 122 0.13 9.51 0.25
C GLY A 122 0.71 8.24 -0.37
N ALA A 123 0.78 7.13 0.37
CA ALA A 123 1.19 5.84 -0.17
C ALA A 123 0.22 5.33 -1.25
N GLY A 124 -1.09 5.51 -1.06
CA GLY A 124 -2.09 5.22 -2.09
C GLY A 124 -1.94 6.09 -3.35
N TYR A 125 -1.59 7.37 -3.17
CA TYR A 125 -1.28 8.27 -4.28
C TYR A 125 -0.02 7.83 -5.03
N ILE A 126 1.07 7.51 -4.32
CA ILE A 126 2.31 6.98 -4.91
C ILE A 126 2.00 5.72 -5.74
N ALA A 127 1.25 4.77 -5.20
CA ALA A 127 0.88 3.55 -5.92
C ALA A 127 0.07 3.85 -7.19
N THR A 128 -0.80 4.85 -7.16
CA THR A 128 -1.57 5.30 -8.34
C THR A 128 -0.65 5.90 -9.40
N VAL A 129 0.30 6.74 -9.01
CA VAL A 129 1.31 7.31 -9.93
C VAL A 129 2.22 6.22 -10.51
N SER A 130 2.61 5.21 -9.71
CA SER A 130 3.34 4.03 -10.18
C SER A 130 2.57 3.26 -11.24
N ALA A 131 1.27 2.99 -11.04
CA ALA A 131 0.44 2.31 -12.03
C ALA A 131 0.29 3.14 -13.32
N PHE A 132 0.09 4.45 -13.21
CA PHE A 132 0.04 5.35 -14.36
C PHE A 132 1.36 5.37 -15.13
N SER A 133 2.49 5.47 -14.43
CA SER A 133 3.82 5.48 -15.03
C SER A 133 4.16 4.14 -15.70
N ALA A 134 3.77 3.01 -15.09
CA ALA A 134 3.98 1.66 -15.63
C ALA A 134 3.44 1.49 -17.06
N VAL A 135 2.29 2.11 -17.36
CA VAL A 135 1.62 1.97 -18.66
C VAL A 135 1.93 3.11 -19.63
N ASN A 136 2.22 4.32 -19.13
CA ASN A 136 2.42 5.49 -20.00
C ASN A 136 3.90 5.83 -20.24
N PHE A 137 4.80 5.63 -19.26
CA PHE A 137 6.18 6.09 -19.35
C PHE A 137 7.09 5.01 -19.95
N LEU A 138 6.76 4.59 -21.17
CA LEU A 138 7.48 3.52 -21.86
C LEU A 138 8.95 3.87 -22.16
N PHE A 139 9.31 5.15 -22.14
CA PHE A 139 10.68 5.63 -22.26
C PHE A 139 11.56 5.30 -21.05
N LEU A 140 10.98 5.03 -19.86
CA LEU A 140 11.74 4.61 -18.69
C LEU A 140 12.04 3.10 -18.74
N PRO A 141 13.15 2.64 -18.13
CA PRO A 141 13.39 1.22 -17.90
C PRO A 141 12.27 0.56 -17.08
N PRO A 142 11.93 -0.73 -17.32
CA PRO A 142 10.77 -1.38 -16.71
C PRO A 142 10.66 -1.22 -15.19
N VAL A 143 11.76 -1.35 -14.45
CA VAL A 143 11.78 -1.20 -12.98
C VAL A 143 11.51 0.25 -12.57
N LEU A 144 12.15 1.21 -13.25
CA LEU A 144 11.99 2.63 -12.93
C LEU A 144 10.56 3.09 -13.17
N ARG A 145 9.87 2.59 -14.20
CA ARG A 145 8.45 2.89 -14.44
C ARG A 145 7.57 2.66 -13.21
N TRP A 146 7.90 1.68 -12.38
CA TRP A 146 7.15 1.36 -11.16
C TRP A 146 7.68 2.07 -9.92
N LEU A 147 9.00 2.18 -9.79
CA LEU A 147 9.64 2.53 -8.51
C LEU A 147 10.05 4.00 -8.39
N TRP A 148 10.16 4.77 -9.48
CA TRP A 148 10.49 6.20 -9.38
C TRP A 148 9.49 6.99 -8.50
N PRO A 149 8.17 6.72 -8.51
CA PRO A 149 7.24 7.46 -7.66
C PRO A 149 7.45 7.15 -6.18
N THR A 150 7.86 5.93 -5.83
CA THR A 150 8.23 5.57 -4.46
C THR A 150 9.54 6.26 -4.06
N LEU A 151 10.55 6.25 -4.94
CA LEU A 151 11.83 6.90 -4.69
C LEU A 151 11.69 8.40 -4.38
N LEU A 152 10.85 9.11 -5.14
CA LEU A 152 10.61 10.55 -4.92
C LEU A 152 9.51 10.83 -3.89
N GLY A 153 8.47 10.01 -3.90
CA GLY A 153 7.28 10.20 -3.08
C GLY A 153 7.51 9.89 -1.61
N THR A 154 8.33 8.89 -1.26
CA THR A 154 8.58 8.53 0.14
C THR A 154 9.26 9.66 0.93
N PRO A 155 10.35 10.31 0.46
CA PRO A 155 10.93 11.45 1.17
C PRO A 155 9.94 12.60 1.36
N LEU A 156 9.15 12.91 0.32
CA LEU A 156 8.12 13.94 0.38
C LEU A 156 7.02 13.58 1.39
N LEU A 157 6.63 12.32 1.44
CA LEU A 157 5.64 11.79 2.38
C LEU A 157 6.12 11.91 3.83
N VAL A 158 7.38 11.58 4.11
CA VAL A 158 8.00 11.74 5.43
C VAL A 158 8.02 13.22 5.84
N TYR A 159 8.36 14.12 4.91
CA TYR A 159 8.32 15.56 5.17
C TYR A 159 6.90 16.03 5.53
N PHE A 160 5.89 15.65 4.73
CA PHE A 160 4.52 16.06 5.00
C PHE A 160 3.95 15.44 6.27
N GLN A 161 4.25 14.17 6.55
CA GLN A 161 3.88 13.53 7.80
C GLN A 161 4.36 14.36 8.99
N ARG A 162 5.66 14.64 9.07
CA ARG A 162 6.24 15.41 10.18
C ARG A 162 5.64 16.81 10.30
N LYS A 163 5.47 17.50 9.16
CA LYS A 163 4.89 18.84 9.11
C LYS A 163 3.45 18.89 9.62
N TYR A 164 2.64 17.89 9.29
CA TYR A 164 1.24 17.86 9.71
C TYR A 164 1.05 17.30 11.12
N GLU A 165 1.85 16.32 11.54
CA GLU A 165 1.91 15.89 12.94
C GLU A 165 2.27 17.06 13.85
N SER A 166 3.29 17.86 13.53
CA SER A 166 3.65 19.02 14.35
C SER A 166 2.58 20.12 14.38
N ARG A 167 1.83 20.27 13.28
CA ARG A 167 0.79 21.30 13.16
C ARG A 167 -0.50 20.94 13.91
N PHE A 168 -0.80 19.65 14.01
CA PHE A 168 -2.03 19.13 14.59
C PHE A 168 -1.78 18.30 15.86
N ALA A 169 -0.59 18.40 16.45
CA ALA A 169 -0.28 17.80 17.73
C ALA A 169 -1.28 18.31 18.78
N PRO A 170 -1.91 17.43 19.57
CA PRO A 170 -2.71 17.86 20.71
C PRO A 170 -1.79 18.63 21.66
N GLY A 171 -2.15 19.88 21.95
CA GLY A 171 -1.47 20.72 22.94
C GLY A 171 -1.74 20.29 24.37
#